data_AF-A0A0V1EK49-F1
#
_entry.id   AF-A0A0V1EK49-F1
#
_cell.length_a   1.000
_cell.length_b   1.000
_cell.length_c   1.000
_cell.angle_alpha   90.00
_cell.angle_beta   90.00
_cell.angle_gamma   90.00
#
_symmetry.space_group_name_H-M   'P 1'
#
loop_
_entity.id
_entity.type
_entity.pdbx_description
1 polymer ?
#
loop_
_entity_poly.entity_id
_entity_poly.type
_entity_poly.pdbx_seq_one_letter_code
_entity_poly.pdbx_strand_id
1 'polypeptide(L)'
;MRVSKRSNNPTLIPQMKTSSLSGDTSQGISSDVFEEFQFWKATEKDVSEIKSFLCQDFIFNEPLNQALKSTPDELMPLLTFLVESSVKDAFSILVKHKGTLVACVLNSLHTLSTNLGKIPAETFPEKATIIGNFINKMEENSLQRILNNDKQLNCSSTKYLIVEVISVSSSIANQRNCQETNERYRRNGKTASAFLLLFEKIGYSTIYALQHKDYVTEDGRQIFHCPDNATTWPKEC
;
A
#
# COMPACT_ATOMS: atom_id res chain seq x y z
N MET A 1 45.25 45.49 5.54
CA MET A 1 46.20 44.54 4.91
C MET A 1 45.37 43.46 4.21
N ARG A 2 45.34 43.48 2.87
CA ARG A 2 44.68 42.46 2.02
C ARG A 2 45.70 41.35 1.72
N VAL A 3 45.27 40.10 1.74
CA VAL A 3 45.72 39.11 0.75
C VAL A 3 44.54 38.22 0.37
N SER A 4 44.24 38.26 -0.93
CA SER A 4 43.37 37.36 -1.69
C SER A 4 44.20 36.15 -2.15
N LYS A 5 43.62 34.95 -2.12
CA LYS A 5 43.89 33.89 -3.10
C LYS A 5 42.60 33.14 -3.44
N ARG A 6 42.32 33.08 -4.75
CA ARG A 6 41.21 32.38 -5.42
C ARG A 6 41.57 30.93 -5.74
N SER A 7 40.49 30.15 -5.95
CA SER A 7 40.33 28.93 -6.77
C SER A 7 40.91 27.63 -6.16
N ASN A 8 40.23 26.48 -6.13
CA ASN A 8 39.40 25.84 -7.16
C ASN A 8 38.34 24.88 -6.55
N ASN A 9 37.24 24.75 -7.30
CA ASN A 9 36.02 23.92 -7.21
C ASN A 9 36.16 22.45 -6.73
N PRO A 10 35.05 21.72 -6.38
CA PRO A 10 33.70 21.87 -6.96
C PRO A 10 32.50 21.90 -6.02
N THR A 11 31.57 22.77 -6.38
CA THR A 11 30.15 22.74 -6.02
C THR A 11 29.52 21.45 -6.57
N LEU A 12 29.15 20.52 -5.69
CA LEU A 12 28.24 19.42 -6.05
C LEU A 12 26.82 19.98 -6.11
N ILE A 13 26.47 20.54 -7.27
CA ILE A 13 25.09 20.70 -7.68
C ILE A 13 24.59 19.27 -7.96
N PRO A 14 23.52 18.77 -7.30
CA PRO A 14 22.82 17.61 -7.81
C PRO A 14 22.11 18.05 -9.08
N GLN A 15 22.79 17.95 -10.22
CA GLN A 15 22.09 17.93 -11.49
C GLN A 15 21.26 16.66 -11.47
N MET A 16 19.94 16.81 -11.50
CA MET A 16 19.06 15.74 -11.98
C MET A 16 19.65 15.27 -13.30
N LYS A 17 20.22 14.06 -13.31
CA LYS A 17 20.42 13.34 -14.56
C LYS A 17 19.02 13.10 -15.10
N THR A 18 18.62 13.91 -16.06
CA THR A 18 17.63 13.50 -17.04
C THR A 18 18.26 12.33 -17.77
N SER A 19 17.96 11.11 -17.32
CA SER A 19 18.22 9.91 -18.11
C SER A 19 17.28 9.97 -19.31
N SER A 20 17.75 10.59 -20.38
CA SER A 20 17.27 10.34 -21.73
C SER A 20 17.48 8.86 -22.01
N LEU A 21 16.39 8.09 -22.01
CA LEU A 21 16.36 6.74 -22.54
C LEU A 21 16.54 6.83 -24.06
N SER A 22 17.77 6.62 -24.51
CA SER A 22 18.11 6.47 -25.93
C SER A 22 18.97 5.21 -26.13
N GLY A 23 18.34 4.18 -26.73
CA GLY A 23 18.91 3.01 -27.45
C GLY A 23 19.64 1.95 -26.62
N ASP A 24 19.48 0.63 -26.81
CA ASP A 24 18.79 -0.11 -27.88
C ASP A 24 18.60 -1.59 -27.49
N THR A 25 17.44 -2.15 -27.89
CA THR A 25 17.15 -3.55 -28.32
C THR A 25 17.44 -4.73 -27.35
N SER A 26 16.55 -5.67 -27.02
CA SER A 26 15.33 -6.16 -27.68
C SER A 26 14.50 -7.01 -26.69
N GLN A 27 13.33 -6.53 -26.32
CA GLN A 27 12.05 -7.27 -26.27
C GLN A 27 11.01 -6.21 -25.92
N GLY A 28 10.43 -5.62 -26.97
CA GLY A 28 9.43 -4.58 -26.83
C GLY A 28 8.25 -5.11 -26.03
N ILE A 29 8.09 -4.62 -24.81
CA ILE A 29 6.76 -4.51 -24.24
C ILE A 29 6.07 -3.50 -25.15
N SER A 30 5.26 -4.00 -26.09
CA SER A 30 4.49 -3.15 -26.99
C SER A 30 3.74 -2.11 -26.15
N SER A 31 3.84 -0.84 -26.55
CA SER A 31 3.08 0.28 -26.00
C SER A 31 1.56 0.05 -26.08
N ASP A 32 1.10 -0.90 -26.88
CA ASP A 32 -0.31 -1.20 -27.12
C ASP A 32 -1.01 -1.87 -25.92
N VAL A 33 -0.25 -2.43 -24.96
CA VAL A 33 -0.84 -3.17 -23.82
C VAL A 33 -1.56 -2.23 -22.83
N PHE A 34 -1.18 -0.95 -22.79
CA PHE A 34 -1.78 0.03 -21.89
C PHE A 34 -2.92 0.83 -22.52
N GLU A 35 -3.11 0.78 -23.84
CA GLU A 35 -4.17 1.55 -24.52
C GLU A 35 -5.59 1.09 -24.14
N GLU A 36 -5.75 -0.17 -23.71
CA GLU A 36 -7.04 -0.71 -23.26
C GLU A 36 -7.38 -0.38 -21.80
N PHE A 37 -6.40 0.05 -20.99
CA PHE A 37 -6.60 0.37 -19.57
C PHE A 37 -6.78 1.86 -19.36
N GLN A 38 -7.87 2.22 -18.69
CA GLN A 38 -8.21 3.59 -18.39
C GLN A 38 -7.99 3.88 -16.91
N PHE A 39 -7.25 4.93 -16.62
CA PHE A 39 -6.94 5.38 -15.27
C PHE A 39 -7.84 6.55 -14.91
N TRP A 40 -8.63 6.37 -13.86
CA TRP A 40 -9.59 7.35 -13.39
C TRP A 40 -9.26 7.74 -11.97
N LYS A 41 -9.48 9.01 -11.65
CA LYS A 41 -9.47 9.46 -10.26
C LYS A 41 -10.79 9.05 -9.61
N ALA A 42 -10.71 8.38 -8.47
CA ALA A 42 -11.90 7.98 -7.73
C ALA A 42 -12.62 9.20 -7.15
N THR A 43 -13.94 9.13 -7.12
CA THR A 43 -14.84 10.15 -6.57
C THR A 43 -15.90 9.50 -5.69
N GLU A 44 -16.67 10.31 -4.96
CA GLU A 44 -17.79 9.82 -4.14
C GLU A 44 -18.83 9.02 -4.94
N LYS A 45 -18.98 9.31 -6.24
CA LYS A 45 -19.90 8.58 -7.13
C LYS A 45 -19.47 7.13 -7.36
N ASP A 46 -18.18 6.84 -7.19
CA ASP A 46 -17.59 5.53 -7.46
C ASP A 46 -17.64 4.61 -6.23
N VAL A 47 -18.00 5.11 -5.05
CA VAL A 47 -17.99 4.36 -3.76
C VAL A 47 -18.73 3.03 -3.87
N SER A 48 -19.91 3.04 -4.49
CA SER A 48 -20.72 1.82 -4.65
C SER A 48 -20.01 0.78 -5.53
N GLU A 49 -19.46 1.20 -6.68
CA GLU A 49 -18.73 0.32 -7.61
C GLU A 49 -17.46 -0.25 -6.94
N ILE A 50 -16.71 0.59 -6.23
CA ILE A 50 -15.49 0.19 -5.51
C ILE A 50 -15.82 -0.85 -4.43
N LYS A 51 -16.87 -0.62 -3.64
CA LYS A 51 -17.30 -1.56 -2.60
C LYS A 51 -17.70 -2.90 -3.22
N SER A 52 -18.51 -2.89 -4.28
CA SER A 52 -18.90 -4.12 -4.99
C SER A 52 -17.67 -4.87 -5.54
N PHE A 53 -16.70 -4.16 -6.11
CA PHE A 53 -15.46 -4.75 -6.61
C PHE A 53 -14.64 -5.40 -5.48
N LEU A 54 -14.42 -4.71 -4.36
CA LEU A 54 -13.66 -5.24 -3.23
C LEU A 54 -14.37 -6.42 -2.55
N CYS A 55 -15.70 -6.45 -2.57
CA CYS A 55 -16.48 -7.58 -2.03
C CYS A 55 -16.37 -8.85 -2.88
N GLN A 56 -15.92 -8.79 -4.13
CA GLN A 56 -15.82 -9.99 -4.97
C GLN A 56 -14.61 -10.85 -4.61
N ASP A 57 -13.51 -10.25 -4.16
CA ASP A 57 -12.22 -10.93 -4.02
C ASP A 57 -11.50 -10.50 -2.73
N PHE A 58 -11.27 -9.19 -2.57
CA PHE A 58 -10.49 -8.64 -1.46
C PHE A 58 -11.03 -9.04 -0.08
N ILE A 59 -12.34 -8.92 0.15
CA ILE A 59 -12.94 -9.20 1.47
C ILE A 59 -12.71 -10.65 1.92
N PHE A 60 -12.57 -11.59 0.98
CA PHE A 60 -12.36 -13.01 1.26
C PHE A 60 -10.89 -13.42 1.27
N ASN A 61 -10.04 -12.70 0.52
CA ASN A 61 -8.65 -13.09 0.26
C ASN A 61 -7.60 -12.28 1.01
N GLU A 62 -8.00 -11.20 1.69
CA GLU A 62 -7.09 -10.45 2.56
C GLU A 62 -6.64 -11.31 3.77
N PRO A 63 -5.33 -11.37 4.09
CA PRO A 63 -4.77 -12.25 5.13
C PRO A 63 -5.36 -12.10 6.55
N LEU A 64 -5.67 -10.89 7.01
CA LEU A 64 -6.23 -10.64 8.34
C LEU A 64 -7.69 -11.11 8.40
N ASN A 65 -8.46 -10.87 7.34
CA ASN A 65 -9.83 -11.36 7.19
C ASN A 65 -9.88 -12.90 7.25
N GLN A 66 -8.95 -13.57 6.57
CA GLN A 66 -8.82 -15.03 6.61
C GLN A 66 -8.41 -15.54 7.99
N ALA A 67 -7.46 -14.87 8.64
CA ALA A 67 -6.98 -15.26 9.96
C ALA A 67 -8.09 -15.22 11.02
N LEU A 68 -9.01 -14.25 10.93
CA LEU A 68 -10.16 -14.13 11.83
C LEU A 68 -11.39 -14.91 11.38
N LYS A 69 -11.34 -15.58 10.21
CA LYS A 69 -12.49 -16.26 9.60
C LYS A 69 -13.71 -15.33 9.55
N SER A 70 -13.48 -14.10 9.11
CA SER A 70 -14.51 -13.06 9.07
C SER A 70 -15.50 -13.29 7.93
N THR A 71 -16.75 -12.88 8.12
CA THR A 71 -17.75 -12.81 7.06
C THR A 71 -17.75 -11.43 6.39
N PRO A 72 -18.28 -11.29 5.16
CA PRO A 72 -18.43 -9.99 4.52
C PRO A 72 -19.23 -8.98 5.35
N ASP A 73 -20.31 -9.43 6.00
CA ASP A 73 -21.18 -8.55 6.80
C ASP A 73 -20.45 -8.00 8.03
N GLU A 74 -19.61 -8.82 8.67
CA GLU A 74 -18.80 -8.38 9.81
C GLU A 74 -17.78 -7.31 9.42
N LEU A 75 -17.25 -7.36 8.19
CA LEU A 75 -16.20 -6.47 7.71
C LEU A 75 -16.70 -5.26 6.92
N MET A 76 -17.96 -5.28 6.47
CA MET A 76 -18.53 -4.22 5.65
C MET A 76 -18.42 -2.82 6.28
N PRO A 77 -18.59 -2.62 7.60
CA PRO A 77 -18.42 -1.31 8.22
C PRO A 77 -16.98 -0.77 8.05
N LEU A 78 -15.97 -1.60 8.30
CA LEU A 78 -14.57 -1.24 8.11
C LEU A 78 -14.26 -0.95 6.64
N LEU A 79 -14.70 -1.83 5.73
CA LEU A 79 -14.50 -1.63 4.29
C LEU A 79 -15.14 -0.33 3.80
N THR A 80 -16.35 -0.03 4.29
CA THR A 80 -17.06 1.20 3.95
C THR A 80 -16.28 2.43 4.42
N PHE A 81 -15.79 2.41 5.67
CA PHE A 81 -14.96 3.49 6.21
C PHE A 81 -13.70 3.73 5.37
N LEU A 82 -12.97 2.68 5.00
CA LEU A 82 -11.73 2.80 4.21
C LEU A 82 -12.01 3.38 2.81
N VAL A 83 -13.06 2.89 2.14
CA VAL A 83 -13.45 3.37 0.80
C VAL A 83 -13.89 4.83 0.86
N GLU A 84 -14.81 5.17 1.75
CA GLU A 84 -15.36 6.52 1.86
C GLU A 84 -14.30 7.54 2.27
N SER A 85 -13.37 7.17 3.15
CA SER A 85 -12.26 8.04 3.53
C SER A 85 -11.30 8.26 2.36
N SER A 86 -11.01 7.22 1.59
CA SER A 86 -10.05 7.30 0.47
C SER A 86 -10.54 8.07 -0.75
N VAL A 87 -11.85 8.08 -1.02
CA VAL A 87 -12.39 8.83 -2.17
C VAL A 87 -12.49 10.32 -1.91
N LYS A 88 -12.56 10.75 -0.64
CA LYS A 88 -12.65 12.17 -0.26
C LYS A 88 -11.42 12.96 -0.68
N ASP A 89 -10.23 12.35 -0.53
CA ASP A 89 -8.97 13.08 -0.72
C ASP A 89 -8.50 13.13 -2.17
N ALA A 90 -9.25 12.58 -3.13
CA ALA A 90 -9.03 12.86 -4.53
C ALA A 90 -7.64 12.38 -5.06
N PHE A 91 -6.98 11.46 -4.35
CA PHE A 91 -5.72 10.79 -4.73
C PHE A 91 -5.89 9.32 -5.06
N SER A 92 -7.08 8.76 -4.84
CA SER A 92 -7.41 7.38 -5.18
C SER A 92 -7.51 7.19 -6.69
N ILE A 93 -6.99 6.06 -7.18
CA ILE A 93 -6.92 5.72 -8.60
C ILE A 93 -7.72 4.44 -8.85
N LEU A 94 -8.57 4.48 -9.87
CA LEU A 94 -9.33 3.34 -10.40
C LEU A 94 -8.77 2.98 -11.77
N VAL A 95 -8.66 1.69 -12.05
CA VAL A 95 -8.23 1.18 -13.35
C VAL A 95 -9.39 0.40 -13.95
N LYS A 96 -9.86 0.83 -15.12
CA LYS A 96 -10.92 0.16 -15.85
C LYS A 96 -10.37 -0.48 -17.12
N HIS A 97 -10.84 -1.67 -17.44
CA HIS A 97 -10.58 -2.37 -18.70
C HIS A 97 -11.92 -2.62 -19.37
N LYS A 98 -12.09 -2.11 -20.60
CA LYS A 98 -13.34 -2.23 -21.38
C LYS A 98 -14.60 -1.79 -20.59
N GLY A 99 -14.45 -0.75 -19.77
CA GLY A 99 -15.51 -0.19 -18.93
C GLY A 99 -15.71 -0.86 -17.57
N THR A 100 -15.04 -1.99 -17.30
CA THR A 100 -15.14 -2.73 -16.03
C THR A 100 -14.00 -2.34 -15.10
N LEU A 101 -14.30 -2.08 -13.82
CA LEU A 101 -13.28 -1.87 -12.78
C LEU A 101 -12.47 -3.16 -12.56
N VAL A 102 -11.16 -3.07 -12.77
CA VAL A 102 -10.24 -4.22 -12.66
C VAL A 102 -9.14 -4.01 -11.64
N ALA A 103 -8.89 -2.78 -11.19
CA ALA A 103 -8.02 -2.52 -10.06
C ALA A 103 -8.36 -1.18 -9.39
N CYS A 104 -8.00 -1.05 -8.12
CA CYS A 104 -8.01 0.22 -7.41
C CYS A 104 -6.80 0.36 -6.49
N VAL A 105 -6.36 1.61 -6.34
CA VAL A 105 -5.42 2.06 -5.32
C VAL A 105 -6.14 3.17 -4.55
N LEU A 106 -6.57 2.85 -3.34
CA LEU A 106 -7.30 3.75 -2.46
C LEU A 106 -6.31 4.43 -1.53
N ASN A 107 -6.29 5.75 -1.57
CA ASN A 107 -5.36 6.58 -0.83
C ASN A 107 -6.09 7.62 0.02
N SER A 108 -5.56 7.90 1.21
CA SER A 108 -6.02 8.94 2.14
C SER A 108 -4.89 9.94 2.39
N LEU A 109 -5.24 11.23 2.55
CA LEU A 109 -4.27 12.29 2.82
C LEU A 109 -4.32 12.64 4.31
N HIS A 110 -3.28 12.24 5.04
CA HIS A 110 -3.20 12.48 6.48
C HIS A 110 -2.28 13.66 6.79
N THR A 111 -2.49 14.28 7.94
CA THR A 111 -1.66 15.39 8.45
C THR A 111 -1.10 15.02 9.81
N LEU A 112 0.20 15.22 10.02
CA LEU A 112 0.93 14.87 11.26
C LEU A 112 0.33 15.50 12.52
N SER A 113 -0.36 16.65 12.39
CA SER A 113 -0.96 17.38 13.51
C SER A 113 -2.32 16.85 13.95
N THR A 114 -2.95 15.98 13.17
CA THR A 114 -4.35 15.59 13.38
C THR A 114 -4.49 14.08 13.45
N ASN A 115 -5.06 13.58 14.55
CA ASN A 115 -5.57 12.20 14.68
C ASN A 115 -6.76 11.89 13.74
N LEU A 116 -6.99 12.71 12.70
CA LEU A 116 -8.16 12.66 11.81
C LEU A 116 -8.22 11.40 10.93
N GLY A 117 -7.14 10.63 10.88
CA GLY A 117 -7.05 9.37 10.13
C GLY A 117 -7.43 8.11 10.91
N LYS A 118 -7.72 8.22 12.21
CA LYS A 118 -7.91 7.04 13.05
C LYS A 118 -9.22 6.34 12.70
N ILE A 119 -9.13 5.04 12.40
CA ILE A 119 -10.30 4.20 12.19
C ILE A 119 -11.10 4.14 13.51
N PRO A 120 -12.40 4.48 13.54
CA PRO A 120 -13.26 4.43 14.73
C PRO A 120 -13.69 2.98 15.03
N ALA A 121 -12.69 2.13 15.27
CA ALA A 121 -12.81 0.68 15.32
C ALA A 121 -13.79 0.20 16.40
N GLU A 122 -13.92 0.94 17.51
CA GLU A 122 -14.84 0.67 18.62
C GLU A 122 -16.32 0.72 18.23
N THR A 123 -16.66 1.31 17.08
CA THR A 123 -18.03 1.36 16.56
C THR A 123 -18.40 0.17 15.67
N PHE A 124 -17.44 -0.72 15.38
CA PHE A 124 -17.58 -1.81 14.43
C PHE A 124 -17.87 -3.16 15.12
N PRO A 125 -18.30 -4.19 14.36
CA PRO A 125 -18.34 -5.57 14.84
C PRO A 125 -16.97 -6.05 15.29
N GLU A 126 -16.92 -6.98 16.24
CA GLU A 126 -15.70 -7.44 16.92
C GLU A 126 -14.50 -7.68 15.99
N LYS A 127 -14.68 -8.46 14.92
CA LYS A 127 -13.57 -8.77 13.99
C LYS A 127 -13.09 -7.54 13.22
N ALA A 128 -14.00 -6.67 12.80
CA ALA A 128 -13.66 -5.40 12.16
C ALA A 128 -12.95 -4.45 13.16
N THR A 129 -13.36 -4.46 14.43
CA THR A 129 -12.68 -3.73 15.51
C THR A 129 -11.24 -4.20 15.69
N ILE A 130 -11.01 -5.53 15.71
CA ILE A 130 -9.67 -6.11 15.85
C ILE A 130 -8.76 -5.64 14.70
N ILE A 131 -9.23 -5.71 13.46
CA ILE A 131 -8.45 -5.28 12.29
C ILE A 131 -8.24 -3.76 12.29
N GLY A 132 -9.27 -2.96 12.57
CA GLY A 132 -9.15 -1.51 12.64
C GLY A 132 -8.16 -1.06 13.70
N ASN A 133 -8.16 -1.69 14.88
CA ASN A 133 -7.19 -1.43 15.94
C ASN A 133 -5.76 -1.81 15.54
N PHE A 134 -5.60 -2.94 14.84
CA PHE A 134 -4.30 -3.34 14.31
C PHE A 134 -3.75 -2.31 13.32
N ILE A 135 -4.56 -1.86 12.35
CA ILE A 135 -4.17 -0.83 11.38
C ILE A 135 -3.79 0.47 12.09
N ASN A 136 -4.64 0.95 13.01
CA ASN A 136 -4.35 2.14 13.83
C ASN A 136 -3.01 2.02 14.57
N LYS A 137 -2.69 0.83 15.12
CA LYS A 137 -1.44 0.60 15.85
C LYS A 137 -0.22 0.61 14.92
N MET A 138 -0.35 0.03 13.73
CA MET A 138 0.70 0.04 12.71
C MET A 138 1.00 1.46 12.24
N GLU A 139 -0.04 2.28 11.99
CA GLU A 139 0.12 3.68 11.61
C GLU A 139 0.78 4.48 12.74
N GLU A 140 0.27 4.38 13.98
CA GLU A 140 0.81 5.09 15.14
C GLU A 140 2.32 4.82 15.34
N ASN A 141 2.72 3.55 15.32
CA ASN A 141 4.12 3.17 15.52
C ASN A 141 5.01 3.64 14.35
N SER A 142 4.49 3.62 13.12
CA SER A 142 5.21 4.12 11.94
C SER A 142 5.43 5.63 12.06
N LEU A 143 4.41 6.39 12.43
CA LEU A 143 4.49 7.84 12.63
C LEU A 143 5.45 8.21 13.75
N GLN A 144 5.40 7.51 14.89
CA GLN A 144 6.35 7.73 15.97
C GLN A 144 7.80 7.53 15.52
N ARG A 145 8.07 6.51 14.70
CA ARG A 145 9.42 6.30 14.13
C ARG A 145 9.84 7.36 13.13
N ILE A 146 8.89 7.84 12.32
CA ILE A 146 9.10 8.94 11.38
C ILE A 146 9.46 10.22 12.14
N LEU A 147 8.66 10.60 13.14
CA LEU A 147 8.84 11.82 13.93
C LEU A 147 10.11 11.79 14.78
N ASN A 148 10.49 10.62 15.29
CA ASN A 148 11.71 10.47 16.08
C ASN A 148 12.99 10.39 15.22
N ASN A 149 12.88 10.13 13.92
CA ASN A 149 14.00 10.09 12.98
C ASN A 149 13.99 11.33 12.07
N ASP A 150 14.37 12.49 12.62
CA ASP A 150 14.54 13.77 11.89
C ASP A 150 15.35 13.65 10.58
N LYS A 151 16.23 12.64 10.46
CA LYS A 151 17.06 12.43 9.26
C LYS A 151 16.32 11.83 8.06
N GLN A 152 15.19 11.14 8.27
CA GLN A 152 14.45 10.50 7.16
C GLN A 152 13.45 11.44 6.50
N LEU A 153 12.93 12.42 7.24
CA LEU A 153 12.07 13.46 6.69
C LEU A 153 12.87 14.73 6.42
N ASN A 154 13.58 14.78 5.30
CA ASN A 154 13.90 16.06 4.65
C ASN A 154 12.64 16.73 4.03
N CYS A 155 11.45 16.37 4.50
CA CYS A 155 10.18 16.84 3.99
C CYS A 155 9.60 17.85 4.98
N SER A 156 9.55 19.12 4.59
CA SER A 156 8.88 20.18 5.37
C SER A 156 7.36 20.08 5.36
N SER A 157 6.79 19.08 4.67
CA SER A 157 5.35 18.84 4.61
C SER A 157 4.87 18.15 5.88
N THR A 158 3.84 18.72 6.50
CA THR A 158 3.10 18.06 7.59
C THR A 158 2.09 17.04 7.07
N LYS A 159 2.02 16.82 5.75
CA LYS A 159 1.05 15.92 5.11
C LYS A 159 1.73 14.73 4.46
N TYR A 160 1.11 13.57 4.57
CA TYR A 160 1.56 12.31 3.99
C TYR A 160 0.38 11.55 3.39
N LEU A 161 0.65 10.81 2.31
CA LEU A 161 -0.35 9.98 1.64
C LEU A 161 -0.22 8.55 2.15
N ILE A 162 -1.33 7.97 2.61
CA ILE A 162 -1.41 6.56 2.99
C ILE A 162 -2.09 5.81 1.86
N VAL A 163 -1.56 4.63 1.55
CA VAL A 163 -2.23 3.67 0.69
C VAL A 163 -3.05 2.74 1.58
N GLU A 164 -4.36 2.94 1.61
CA GLU A 164 -5.30 2.21 2.48
C GLU A 164 -5.61 0.82 1.93
N VAL A 165 -5.88 0.75 0.63
CA VAL A 165 -6.24 -0.51 -0.06
C VAL A 165 -5.61 -0.52 -1.45
N ILE A 166 -4.96 -1.63 -1.80
CA ILE A 166 -4.67 -1.96 -3.20
C ILE A 166 -5.35 -3.28 -3.52
N SER A 167 -6.09 -3.30 -4.63
CA SER A 167 -6.73 -4.52 -5.11
C SER A 167 -6.69 -4.60 -6.64
N VAL A 168 -6.47 -5.81 -7.15
CA VAL A 168 -6.44 -6.13 -8.59
C VAL A 168 -7.30 -7.36 -8.79
N SER A 169 -8.18 -7.33 -9.80
CA SER A 169 -9.04 -8.45 -10.16
C SER A 169 -8.21 -9.68 -10.51
N SER A 170 -8.58 -10.82 -9.93
CA SER A 170 -8.01 -12.13 -10.27
C SER A 170 -8.10 -12.47 -11.77
N SER A 171 -9.12 -11.95 -12.48
CA SER A 171 -9.27 -12.13 -13.93
C SER A 171 -8.11 -11.52 -14.75
N ILE A 172 -7.58 -10.38 -14.29
CA ILE A 172 -6.42 -9.71 -14.91
C ILE A 172 -5.10 -10.25 -14.33
N ALA A 173 -5.07 -10.55 -13.02
CA ALA A 173 -3.88 -11.08 -12.37
C ALA A 173 -3.44 -12.42 -12.99
N ASN A 174 -4.40 -13.28 -13.37
CA ASN A 174 -4.13 -14.59 -13.97
C ASN A 174 -3.84 -14.54 -15.48
N GLN A 175 -4.22 -13.47 -16.19
CA GLN A 175 -3.87 -13.32 -17.61
C GLN A 175 -2.37 -13.06 -17.82
N ARG A 176 -1.68 -12.53 -16.81
CA ARG A 176 -0.21 -12.46 -16.79
C ARG A 176 0.35 -13.79 -16.26
N ASN A 177 0.31 -14.81 -17.12
CA ASN A 177 1.09 -16.04 -16.97
C ASN A 177 2.60 -15.71 -17.01
N CYS A 178 3.15 -15.18 -15.92
CA CYS A 178 4.56 -15.30 -15.64
C CYS A 178 4.77 -16.68 -15.01
N GLN A 179 4.88 -17.71 -15.85
CA GLN A 179 5.13 -19.10 -15.42
C GLN A 179 6.40 -19.23 -14.56
N GLU A 180 7.35 -18.30 -14.64
CA GLU A 180 8.58 -18.34 -13.82
C GLU A 180 8.48 -17.61 -12.47
N THR A 181 7.57 -16.64 -12.31
CA THR A 181 7.37 -15.98 -11.00
C THR A 181 6.21 -16.59 -10.20
N ASN A 182 5.23 -17.21 -10.84
CA ASN A 182 4.07 -17.79 -10.16
C ASN A 182 4.45 -18.93 -9.20
N GLU A 183 5.46 -19.74 -9.50
CA GLU A 183 5.94 -20.80 -8.59
C GLU A 183 6.48 -20.23 -7.26
N ARG A 184 7.07 -19.03 -7.27
CA ARG A 184 7.63 -18.36 -6.08
C ARG A 184 6.55 -17.56 -5.33
N TYR A 185 5.64 -16.89 -6.04
CA TYR A 185 4.50 -16.17 -5.44
C TYR A 185 3.43 -17.11 -4.86
N ARG A 186 3.25 -18.29 -5.45
CA ARG A 186 2.29 -19.29 -4.95
C ARG A 186 2.81 -20.07 -3.73
N ARG A 187 4.14 -20.11 -3.51
CA ARG A 187 4.78 -20.79 -2.38
C ARG A 187 4.97 -19.91 -1.12
N ASN A 188 4.95 -18.57 -1.23
CA ASN A 188 5.38 -17.67 -0.15
C ASN A 188 4.32 -16.64 0.32
N GLY A 189 3.04 -17.00 0.31
CA GLY A 189 1.98 -16.17 0.92
C GLY A 189 1.31 -15.22 -0.07
N LYS A 190 -0.01 -15.38 -0.15
CA LYS A 190 -0.92 -14.66 -1.06
C LYS A 190 -0.91 -13.15 -0.81
N THR A 191 -0.86 -12.37 -1.90
CA THR A 191 -1.20 -10.93 -2.02
C THR A 191 -0.35 -9.91 -1.25
N ALA A 192 -0.21 -10.00 0.08
CA ALA A 192 0.53 -9.00 0.88
C ALA A 192 2.03 -8.95 0.54
N SER A 193 2.67 -10.11 0.38
CA SER A 193 4.09 -10.22 0.00
C SER A 193 4.39 -9.61 -1.39
N ALA A 194 3.43 -9.68 -2.31
CA ALA A 194 3.58 -9.13 -3.65
C ALA A 194 3.55 -7.59 -3.64
N PHE A 195 2.71 -6.99 -2.80
CA PHE A 195 2.67 -5.53 -2.65
C PHE A 195 3.90 -4.98 -1.93
N LEU A 196 4.42 -5.66 -0.90
CA LEU A 196 5.67 -5.25 -0.25
C LEU A 196 6.84 -5.18 -1.25
N LEU A 197 6.99 -6.20 -2.09
CA LEU A 197 8.00 -6.22 -3.15
C LEU A 197 7.77 -5.13 -4.22
N LEU A 198 6.51 -4.80 -4.51
CA LEU A 198 6.17 -3.69 -5.42
C LEU A 198 6.61 -2.36 -4.81
N PHE A 199 6.30 -2.12 -3.53
CA PHE A 199 6.66 -0.89 -2.83
C PHE A 199 8.18 -0.68 -2.76
N GLU A 200 8.93 -1.74 -2.45
CA GLU A 200 10.40 -1.69 -2.46
C GLU A 200 10.94 -1.31 -3.85
N LYS A 201 10.41 -1.93 -4.92
CA LYS A 201 10.82 -1.64 -6.30
C LYS A 201 10.56 -0.19 -6.72
N ILE A 202 9.51 0.44 -6.20
CA ILE A 202 9.19 1.84 -6.51
C ILE A 202 9.80 2.83 -5.50
N GLY A 203 10.67 2.35 -4.61
CA GLY A 203 11.52 3.18 -3.75
C GLY A 203 10.99 3.43 -2.33
N TYR A 204 9.94 2.73 -1.90
CA TYR A 204 9.52 2.78 -0.49
C TYR A 204 10.52 2.01 0.37
N SER A 205 10.70 2.51 1.59
CA SER A 205 11.49 1.86 2.63
C SER A 205 10.62 1.49 3.81
N THR A 206 10.93 0.38 4.45
CA THR A 206 10.24 -0.08 5.65
C THR A 206 10.66 0.72 6.86
N ILE A 207 9.71 1.37 7.51
CA ILE A 207 9.98 2.17 8.71
C ILE A 207 9.64 1.38 9.97
N TYR A 208 8.56 0.60 9.90
CA TYR A 208 8.08 -0.24 10.98
C TYR A 208 7.51 -1.54 10.40
N ALA A 209 7.76 -2.62 11.12
CA ALA A 209 7.25 -3.94 10.80
C ALA A 209 6.90 -4.66 12.10
N LEU A 210 5.77 -5.37 12.09
CA LEU A 210 5.33 -6.22 13.19
C LEU A 210 4.96 -7.58 12.60
N GLN A 211 5.50 -8.65 13.16
CA GLN A 211 5.08 -9.99 12.74
C GLN A 211 3.70 -10.28 13.34
N HIS A 212 2.78 -10.88 12.58
CA HIS A 212 1.44 -11.19 13.05
C HIS A 212 1.42 -12.04 14.34
N LYS A 213 2.41 -12.91 14.54
CA LYS A 213 2.56 -13.70 15.76
C LYS A 213 2.93 -12.89 17.01
N ASP A 214 3.51 -11.71 16.81
CA ASP A 214 3.91 -10.81 17.88
C ASP A 214 2.78 -9.83 18.23
N TYR A 215 1.67 -9.84 17.45
CA TYR A 215 0.44 -9.13 17.79
C TYR A 215 -0.47 -10.04 18.63
N VAL A 216 -0.35 -9.85 19.95
CA VAL A 216 -0.98 -10.69 20.97
C VAL A 216 -1.97 -9.91 21.83
N THR A 217 -2.92 -10.61 22.43
CA THR A 217 -3.78 -10.12 23.50
C THR A 217 -2.99 -9.84 24.78
N GLU A 218 -3.60 -9.18 25.77
CA GLU A 218 -2.97 -8.90 27.07
C GLU A 218 -2.51 -10.16 27.80
N ASP A 219 -3.21 -11.29 27.62
CA ASP A 219 -2.84 -12.60 28.17
C ASP A 219 -1.84 -13.38 27.29
N GLY A 220 -1.29 -12.76 26.25
CA GLY A 220 -0.22 -13.30 25.42
C GLY A 220 -0.66 -14.24 24.30
N ARG A 221 -1.95 -14.30 23.97
CA ARG A 221 -2.45 -15.14 22.87
C ARG A 221 -2.33 -14.40 21.54
N GLN A 222 -1.83 -15.10 20.53
CA GLN A 222 -1.79 -14.60 19.16
C GLN A 222 -3.20 -14.34 18.63
N ILE A 223 -3.41 -13.17 18.02
CA ILE A 223 -4.70 -12.79 17.44
C ILE A 223 -4.82 -13.33 16.01
N PHE A 224 -3.80 -13.12 15.17
CA PHE A 224 -3.86 -13.47 13.76
C PHE A 224 -3.11 -14.76 13.44
N HIS A 225 -3.85 -15.85 13.20
CA HIS A 225 -3.31 -17.11 12.71
C HIS A 225 -3.39 -17.19 11.17
N CYS A 226 -2.49 -16.49 10.48
CA CYS A 226 -2.49 -16.47 9.01
C CYS A 226 -1.98 -17.81 8.42
N PRO A 227 -2.60 -18.36 7.36
CA PRO A 227 -2.33 -19.71 6.83
C PRO A 227 -0.88 -20.00 6.38
N ASP A 228 -0.07 -18.99 6.08
CA ASP A 228 1.23 -19.19 5.41
C ASP A 228 2.46 -18.70 6.17
N ASN A 229 2.37 -18.29 7.44
CA ASN A 229 3.44 -17.47 8.04
C ASN A 229 3.84 -16.37 7.03
N ALA A 230 2.87 -15.57 6.55
CA ALA A 230 3.10 -14.39 5.71
C ALA A 230 3.82 -13.27 6.52
N THR A 231 4.77 -13.67 7.35
CA THR A 231 5.46 -12.98 8.43
C THR A 231 6.90 -12.66 8.07
N THR A 232 7.34 -12.88 6.83
CA THR A 232 8.74 -12.62 6.47
C THR A 232 8.86 -11.59 5.36
N TRP A 233 9.29 -10.39 5.77
CA TRP A 233 10.28 -9.64 5.02
C TRP A 233 11.36 -10.62 4.52
N PRO A 234 11.80 -10.57 3.25
CA PRO A 234 13.04 -11.24 2.92
C PRO A 234 14.10 -10.71 3.88
N LYS A 235 14.68 -11.60 4.68
CA LYS A 235 15.86 -11.28 5.49
C LYS A 235 16.88 -10.65 4.56
N GLU A 236 17.51 -9.58 5.03
CA GLU A 236 18.72 -9.02 4.42
C GLU A 236 19.64 -10.17 3.99
N CYS A 237 19.96 -10.21 2.70
CA CYS A 237 21.09 -10.99 2.19
C CYS A 237 22.39 -10.29 2.58
#